data_AF-A0A086ZYZ9-F1
#
_entry.id   AF-A0A086ZYZ9-F1
#
_cell.length_a   1.000
_cell.length_b   1.000
_cell.length_c   1.000
_cell.angle_alpha   90.00
_cell.angle_beta   90.00
_cell.angle_gamma   90.00
#
_symmetry.space_group_name_H-M   'P 1'
#
loop_
_entity.id
_entity.type
_entity.pdbx_description
1 polymer ?
#
loop_
_entity_poly.entity_id
_entity_poly.type
_entity_poly.pdbx_seq_one_letter_code
_entity_poly.pdbx_strand_id
1 'polypeptide(L)'
;MISFIEDNNNPFDHTERLIGMPEGVEARIVRIAPGLPFIATIIMPIDRVPEDAEGERVGTNIVMHHASPDLADAQDWAIAWASR
;
A
#
# COMPACT_ATOMS: atom_id res chain seq x y z
N MET A 1 -1.94 13.00 -11.05
CA MET A 1 -2.55 13.16 -9.72
C MET A 1 -2.80 11.75 -9.18
N ILE A 2 -2.36 11.48 -7.96
CA ILE A 2 -2.43 10.18 -7.30
C ILE A 2 -3.72 10.14 -6.47
N SER A 3 -4.54 9.09 -6.57
CA SER A 3 -5.81 8.97 -5.83
C SER A 3 -6.19 7.51 -5.58
N PHE A 4 -7.01 7.25 -4.56
CA PHE A 4 -7.49 5.89 -4.27
C PHE A 4 -8.82 5.55 -4.96
N ILE A 5 -9.04 4.26 -5.26
CA ILE A 5 -10.31 3.71 -5.75
C ILE A 5 -10.71 2.54 -4.83
N GLU A 6 -11.98 2.52 -4.43
CA GLU A 6 -12.59 1.45 -3.63
C GLU A 6 -12.81 0.17 -4.45
N ASP A 7 -12.38 -0.98 -3.91
CA ASP A 7 -12.60 -2.32 -4.46
C ASP A 7 -13.67 -3.06 -3.66
N ASN A 8 -14.90 -3.06 -4.19
CA ASN A 8 -16.08 -3.65 -3.57
C ASN A 8 -16.20 -5.18 -3.74
N ASN A 9 -15.24 -5.87 -4.38
CA ASN A 9 -15.40 -7.27 -4.79
C ASN A 9 -14.88 -8.32 -3.80
N ASN A 10 -14.26 -7.93 -2.68
CA ASN A 10 -13.58 -8.85 -1.76
C ASN A 10 -14.19 -8.83 -0.35
N PRO A 11 -14.11 -9.93 0.43
CA PRO A 11 -14.66 -10.06 1.79
C PRO A 11 -13.94 -9.21 2.85
N PHE A 12 -13.03 -8.32 2.43
CA PHE A 12 -12.42 -7.31 3.28
C PHE A 12 -13.33 -6.09 3.30
N ASP A 13 -13.57 -5.61 4.51
CA ASP A 13 -14.59 -4.64 4.87
C ASP A 13 -14.41 -3.25 4.19
N HIS A 14 -13.21 -2.98 3.65
CA HIS A 14 -12.87 -1.85 2.76
C HIS A 14 -11.49 -2.12 2.13
N THR A 15 -11.36 -1.96 0.81
CA THR A 15 -10.04 -2.00 0.13
C THR A 15 -9.91 -0.82 -0.81
N GLU A 16 -8.83 -0.04 -0.67
CA GLU A 16 -8.53 1.10 -1.54
C GLU A 16 -7.24 0.86 -2.31
N ARG A 17 -7.26 1.10 -3.63
CA ARG A 17 -6.08 0.98 -4.51
C ARG A 17 -5.66 2.34 -5.03
N LEU A 18 -4.37 2.64 -4.97
CA LEU A 18 -3.84 3.89 -5.49
C LEU A 18 -3.69 3.82 -7.01
N ILE A 19 -4.25 4.80 -7.72
CA ILE A 19 -4.09 4.99 -9.16
C ILE A 19 -3.11 6.12 -9.47
N GLY A 20 -2.50 6.07 -10.66
CA GLY A 20 -1.48 7.02 -11.07
C GLY A 20 -0.08 6.68 -10.54
N MET A 21 0.11 5.44 -10.10
CA MET A 21 1.40 4.90 -9.68
C MET A 21 2.40 4.80 -10.84
N PRO A 22 3.71 5.00 -10.59
CA PRO A 22 4.75 4.66 -11.56
C PRO A 22 4.61 3.21 -12.00
N GLU A 23 4.98 2.93 -13.26
CA GLU A 23 4.87 1.60 -13.85
C GLU A 23 5.52 0.53 -12.96
N GLY A 24 4.80 -0.54 -12.65
CA GLY A 24 5.28 -1.65 -11.82
C GLY A 24 5.11 -1.46 -10.31
N VAL A 25 4.64 -0.30 -9.84
CA VAL A 25 4.32 -0.07 -8.42
C VAL A 25 2.83 -0.25 -8.18
N GLU A 26 2.49 -0.99 -7.13
CA GLU A 26 1.12 -1.20 -6.69
C GLU A 26 0.98 -0.83 -5.21
N ALA A 27 -0.06 -0.06 -4.87
CA ALA A 27 -0.37 0.33 -3.50
C ALA A 27 -1.81 -0.01 -3.15
N ARG A 28 -2.00 -0.63 -1.98
CA ARG A 28 -3.29 -1.08 -1.48
C ARG A 28 -3.44 -0.76 -0.01
N ILE A 29 -4.65 -0.40 0.42
CA ILE A 29 -5.02 -0.23 1.83
C ILE A 29 -6.18 -1.18 2.12
N VAL A 30 -6.07 -1.98 3.17
CA VAL A 30 -7.06 -2.99 3.55
C VAL A 30 -7.52 -2.74 4.98
N ARG A 31 -8.84 -2.66 5.18
CA ARG A 31 -9.49 -2.72 6.50
C ARG A 31 -9.95 -4.15 6.76
N ILE A 32 -9.30 -4.83 7.70
CA ILE A 32 -9.73 -6.17 8.14
C ILE A 32 -10.72 -5.95 9.30
N ALA A 33 -12.01 -5.72 9.06
CA ALA A 33 -13.06 -5.63 10.11
C ALA A 33 -13.00 -4.43 11.12
N PRO A 34 -14.12 -4.15 11.84
CA PRO A 34 -14.20 -3.06 12.82
C PRO A 34 -13.32 -3.35 14.05
N GLY A 35 -12.44 -2.41 14.40
CA GLY A 35 -11.56 -2.51 15.57
C GLY A 35 -10.18 -3.12 15.30
N LEU A 36 -9.84 -3.41 14.05
CA LEU A 36 -8.49 -3.81 13.66
C LEU A 36 -7.75 -2.64 13.00
N PRO A 37 -6.41 -2.57 13.16
CA PRO A 37 -5.59 -1.55 12.50
C PRO A 37 -5.74 -1.67 10.97
N PHE A 38 -5.84 -0.53 10.29
CA PHE A 38 -5.71 -0.48 8.83
C PHE A 38 -4.31 -0.93 8.44
N ILE A 39 -4.21 -1.63 7.31
CA ILE A 39 -2.92 -2.06 6.76
C ILE A 39 -2.77 -1.43 5.38
N ALA A 40 -1.75 -0.59 5.20
CA ALA A 40 -1.25 -0.18 3.89
C ALA A 40 -0.18 -1.17 3.40
N THR A 41 -0.21 -1.49 2.12
CA THR A 41 0.74 -2.38 1.45
C THR A 41 1.24 -1.72 0.17
N ILE A 42 2.55 -1.69 -0.02
CA ILE A 42 3.22 -1.24 -1.24
C ILE A 42 3.98 -2.41 -1.83
N ILE A 43 3.79 -2.66 -3.11
CA ILE A 43 4.52 -3.65 -3.91
C ILE A 43 5.32 -2.88 -4.95
N MET A 44 6.64 -3.01 -4.92
CA MET A 44 7.55 -2.29 -5.81
C MET A 44 8.58 -3.22 -6.43
N PRO A 45 9.09 -2.92 -7.64
CA PRO A 45 10.26 -3.60 -8.20
C PRO A 45 11.48 -3.40 -7.30
N ILE A 46 12.29 -4.44 -7.12
CA ILE A 46 13.45 -4.40 -6.19
C ILE A 46 14.49 -3.32 -6.55
N ASP A 47 14.62 -2.99 -7.83
CA ASP A 47 15.53 -1.96 -8.35
C ASP A 47 15.04 -0.52 -8.09
N ARG A 48 13.80 -0.37 -7.62
CA ARG A 48 13.19 0.93 -7.25
C ARG A 48 13.02 1.11 -5.75
N VAL A 49 13.40 0.11 -4.97
CA VAL A 49 13.26 0.14 -3.51
C VAL A 49 14.53 0.77 -2.93
N PRO A 50 14.43 1.84 -2.13
CA PRO A 50 15.55 2.42 -1.39
C PRO A 50 16.32 1.37 -0.58
N GLU A 51 17.64 1.50 -0.50
CA GLU A 51 18.51 0.52 0.18
C GLU A 51 18.22 0.38 1.69
N ASP A 52 17.61 1.40 2.29
CA ASP A 52 17.23 1.44 3.71
C ASP A 52 15.80 0.96 3.98
N ALA A 53 15.04 0.58 2.94
CA ALA A 53 13.66 0.15 3.07
C ALA A 53 13.57 -1.26 3.66
N GLU A 54 12.86 -1.41 4.78
CA GLU A 54 12.50 -2.72 5.33
C GLU A 54 11.25 -3.26 4.60
N GLY A 55 11.40 -4.43 3.95
CA GLY A 55 10.31 -5.09 3.25
C GLY A 55 10.60 -6.57 2.97
N GLU A 56 9.54 -7.31 2.64
CA GLU A 56 9.62 -8.72 2.29
C GLU A 56 9.90 -8.87 0.79
N ARG A 57 10.92 -9.65 0.43
CA ARG A 57 11.20 -9.96 -0.98
C ARG A 57 10.27 -11.06 -1.49
N VAL A 58 9.48 -10.74 -2.51
CA VAL A 58 8.57 -11.67 -3.19
C VAL A 58 8.89 -11.70 -4.67
N GLY A 59 9.69 -12.70 -5.08
CA GLY A 59 10.17 -12.81 -6.47
C GLY A 59 11.08 -11.64 -6.87
N THR A 60 10.62 -10.85 -7.84
CA THR A 60 11.30 -9.64 -8.33
C THR A 60 10.86 -8.36 -7.63
N ASN A 61 9.91 -8.45 -6.69
CA ASN A 61 9.33 -7.31 -6.01
C ASN A 61 9.71 -7.32 -4.52
N ILE A 62 9.61 -6.15 -3.90
CA ILE A 62 9.57 -5.97 -2.46
C ILE A 62 8.15 -5.57 -2.07
N VAL A 63 7.66 -6.20 -1.00
CA VAL A 63 6.37 -5.93 -0.38
C VAL A 63 6.64 -5.26 0.96
N MET A 64 6.10 -4.06 1.15
CA MET A 64 6.20 -3.29 2.38
C MET A 64 4.82 -3.14 2.99
N HIS A 65 4.74 -3.22 4.32
CA HIS A 65 3.48 -3.08 5.05
C HIS A 65 3.58 -1.98 6.11
N HIS A 66 2.48 -1.28 6.33
CA HIS A 66 2.34 -0.32 7.41
C HIS A 66 0.98 -0.49 8.09
N ALA A 67 1.01 -0.73 9.39
CA ALA A 67 -0.20 -0.84 10.21
C ALA A 67 -0.45 0.48 10.93
N SER A 68 -1.62 1.07 10.73
CA SER A 68 -2.06 2.30 11.42
C SER A 68 -3.54 2.19 11.82
N PRO A 69 -3.95 2.68 13.00
CA PRO A 69 -5.37 2.80 13.34
C PRO A 69 -6.06 3.94 12.56
N ASP A 70 -5.31 4.85 11.95
CA ASP A 70 -5.83 5.99 11.18
C ASP A 70 -5.68 5.74 9.67
N LEU A 71 -6.78 5.91 8.94
CA LEU A 71 -6.82 5.71 7.48
C LEU A 71 -6.00 6.77 6.73
N ALA A 72 -6.03 8.02 7.17
CA ALA A 72 -5.28 9.10 6.55
C ALA A 72 -3.77 8.87 6.70
N ASP A 73 -3.32 8.43 7.88
CA ASP A 73 -1.91 8.07 8.09
C ASP A 73 -1.47 6.91 7.18
N ALA A 74 -2.32 5.88 7.03
CA ALA A 74 -2.05 4.76 6.13
C ALA A 74 -1.97 5.20 4.65
N GLN A 75 -2.84 6.13 4.24
CA GLN A 75 -2.84 6.73 2.90
C GLN A 75 -1.59 7.60 2.66
N ASP A 76 -1.25 8.47 3.60
CA ASP A 76 -0.09 9.36 3.51
C ASP A 76 1.21 8.56 3.43
N TRP A 77 1.32 7.50 4.24
CA TRP A 77 2.46 6.58 4.17
C TRP A 77 2.56 5.93 2.79
N ALA A 78 1.45 5.41 2.25
CA ALA A 78 1.43 4.77 0.94
C ALA A 78 1.81 5.75 -0.19
N ILE A 79 1.31 6.99 -0.14
CA ILE A 79 1.63 8.06 -1.10
C ILE A 79 3.11 8.47 -0.98
N ALA A 80 3.65 8.56 0.23
CA ALA A 80 5.04 8.89 0.46
C ALA A 80 5.99 7.87 -0.17
N TRP A 81 5.70 6.57 -0.02
CA TRP A 81 6.46 5.50 -0.68
C TRP A 81 6.29 5.48 -2.19
N ALA A 82 5.06 5.71 -2.66
CA ALA A 82 4.74 5.82 -4.06
C ALA A 82 5.50 6.92 -4.81
N SER A 83 5.86 7.99 -4.09
CA SER A 83 6.49 9.20 -4.63
C SER A 83 8.01 9.25 -4.41
N ARG A 84 8.57 8.23 -3.76
CA ARG A 84 10.01 8.13 -3.48
C ARG A 84 10.81 7.61 -4.67
#